data_AF-A0A7W1BWS1-F1
#
_entry.id   AF-A0A7W1BWS1-F1
#
_cell.length_a   1.000
_cell.length_b   1.000
_cell.length_c   1.000
_cell.angle_alpha   90.00
_cell.angle_beta   90.00
_cell.angle_gamma   90.00
#
_symmetry.space_group_name_H-M   'P 1'
#
loop_
_entity.id
_entity.type
_entity.pdbx_description
1 polymer ?
#
loop_
_entity_poly.entity_id
_entity_poly.type
_entity_poly.pdbx_seq_one_letter_code
_entity_poly.pdbx_strand_id
1 'polypeptide(L)'
;MLCTDFENLLSDYLEGILDPAAHRAFSEHALRCPVCHQTLSEVKDTMHACRVAAVPQPTQELEARILKKTMPEAAMSCQEFEESLTDYLDGFLPAPFYHRWERHAALCDRCTELPGEVVRSIGACYTYINEEMPVPAGLNERILQATIGTLKAEEVRAPWSARLASQLRIWLDPIVSPQLATVATMLLVAVFVLTNTVSADGSISGVYRASLRLAEQSYSGGSEGGIKGFTNGLKGLVGGQGQNPKNHSDQEQKPAEQKPQSKQEAAGNGNGEKKR
;
A
#
# COMPACT_ATOMS: atom_id res chain seq x y z
N MET A 1 43.79 -40.55 -39.29
CA MET A 1 44.25 -40.27 -37.92
C MET A 1 43.87 -41.44 -37.01
N LEU A 2 44.63 -41.62 -35.95
CA LEU A 2 44.36 -42.53 -34.84
C LEU A 2 43.52 -41.82 -33.77
N CYS A 3 42.91 -42.57 -32.85
CA CYS A 3 42.12 -42.00 -31.75
C CYS A 3 42.98 -41.12 -30.81
N THR A 4 44.27 -41.45 -30.66
CA THR A 4 45.25 -40.64 -29.93
C THR A 4 45.46 -39.27 -30.56
N ASP A 5 45.52 -39.21 -31.89
CA ASP A 5 45.67 -37.95 -32.62
C ASP A 5 44.39 -37.10 -32.48
N PHE A 6 43.23 -37.76 -32.38
CA PHE A 6 41.94 -37.11 -32.18
C PHE A 6 41.83 -36.48 -30.80
N GLU A 7 42.21 -37.19 -29.74
CA GLU A 7 42.21 -36.65 -28.37
C GLU A 7 43.17 -35.46 -28.23
N ASN A 8 44.36 -35.53 -28.82
CA ASN A 8 45.34 -34.44 -28.80
C ASN A 8 44.85 -33.18 -29.55
N LEU A 9 44.05 -33.33 -30.61
CA LEU A 9 43.54 -32.21 -31.44
C LEU A 9 42.14 -31.74 -31.02
N LEU A 10 41.55 -32.31 -29.96
CA LEU A 10 40.17 -32.05 -29.55
C LEU A 10 39.96 -30.59 -29.10
N SER A 11 40.88 -30.03 -28.31
CA SER A 11 40.83 -28.63 -27.89
C SER A 11 40.95 -27.68 -29.08
N ASP A 12 41.97 -27.86 -29.92
CA ASP A 12 42.22 -27.05 -31.12
C ASP A 12 41.02 -27.08 -32.09
N TYR A 13 40.31 -28.21 -32.19
CA TYR A 13 39.09 -28.34 -32.98
C TYR A 13 37.93 -27.51 -32.40
N LEU A 14 37.77 -27.51 -31.08
CA LEU A 14 36.70 -26.79 -30.37
C LEU A 14 36.94 -25.29 -30.28
N GLU A 15 38.21 -24.87 -30.23
CA GLU A 15 38.65 -23.47 -30.30
C GLU A 15 38.72 -22.94 -31.74
N GLY A 16 38.67 -23.83 -32.74
CA GLY A 16 38.67 -23.48 -34.17
C GLY A 16 40.05 -23.12 -34.74
N ILE A 17 41.11 -23.59 -34.10
CA ILE A 17 42.52 -23.28 -34.42
C ILE A 17 43.09 -24.21 -35.50
N LEU A 18 42.53 -25.42 -35.65
CA LEU A 18 42.97 -26.40 -36.65
C LEU A 18 42.91 -25.89 -38.10
N ASP A 19 43.89 -26.28 -38.90
CA ASP A 19 43.91 -26.00 -40.33
C ASP A 19 42.76 -26.72 -41.10
N PRO A 20 42.36 -26.24 -42.30
CA PRO A 20 41.23 -26.81 -43.03
C PRO A 20 41.37 -28.28 -43.47
N ALA A 21 42.58 -28.85 -43.52
CA ALA A 21 42.80 -30.26 -43.80
C ALA A 21 42.74 -31.10 -42.51
N ALA A 22 43.36 -30.64 -41.42
CA ALA A 22 43.21 -31.28 -40.10
C ALA A 22 41.75 -31.30 -39.63
N HIS A 23 41.01 -30.19 -39.78
CA HIS A 23 39.60 -30.10 -39.41
C HIS A 23 38.72 -31.09 -40.21
N ARG A 24 39.04 -31.34 -41.49
CA ARG A 24 38.38 -32.37 -42.31
C ARG A 24 38.72 -33.78 -41.85
N ALA A 25 40.00 -34.08 -41.62
CA ALA A 25 40.43 -35.38 -41.11
C ALA A 25 39.80 -35.70 -39.74
N PHE A 26 39.73 -34.70 -38.86
CA PHE A 26 39.09 -34.78 -37.54
C PHE A 26 37.59 -35.09 -37.65
N SER A 27 36.85 -34.34 -38.47
CA SER A 27 35.41 -34.55 -38.66
C SER A 27 35.10 -35.86 -39.39
N GLU A 28 35.90 -36.28 -40.37
CA GLU A 28 35.80 -37.62 -40.96
C GLU A 28 36.03 -38.74 -39.94
N HIS A 29 36.96 -38.57 -38.99
CA HIS A 29 37.21 -39.56 -37.95
C HIS A 29 36.07 -39.59 -36.92
N ALA A 30 35.58 -38.43 -36.47
CA ALA A 30 34.42 -38.33 -35.59
C ALA A 30 33.17 -39.02 -36.18
N LEU A 31 32.96 -38.93 -37.50
CA LEU A 31 31.83 -39.58 -38.17
C LEU A 31 32.02 -41.09 -38.42
N ARG A 32 33.24 -41.62 -38.31
CA ARG A 32 33.56 -43.04 -38.54
C ARG A 32 33.84 -43.83 -37.25
N CYS A 33 34.31 -43.18 -36.19
CA CYS A 33 34.65 -43.79 -34.91
C CYS A 33 33.59 -43.45 -33.85
N PRO A 34 32.74 -44.39 -33.42
CA PRO A 34 31.64 -44.08 -32.49
C PRO A 34 32.13 -43.63 -31.11
N VAL A 35 33.32 -44.09 -30.67
CA VAL A 35 33.94 -43.66 -29.41
C VAL A 35 34.33 -42.19 -29.47
N CYS A 36 35.04 -41.78 -30.53
CA CYS A 36 35.43 -40.39 -30.75
C CYS A 36 34.25 -39.48 -31.10
N HIS A 37 33.16 -40.01 -31.67
CA HIS A 37 31.89 -39.30 -31.77
C HIS A 37 31.32 -39.01 -30.38
N GLN A 38 31.25 -40.02 -29.51
CA GLN A 38 30.67 -39.90 -28.18
C GLN A 38 31.45 -38.90 -27.33
N THR A 39 32.78 -38.97 -27.29
CA THR A 39 33.59 -38.00 -26.51
C THR A 39 33.45 -36.57 -27.06
N LEU A 40 33.36 -36.39 -28.38
CA LEU A 40 33.09 -35.07 -28.98
C LEU A 40 31.69 -34.54 -28.64
N SER A 41 30.67 -35.40 -28.55
CA SER A 41 29.34 -35.04 -28.07
C SER A 41 29.39 -34.65 -26.59
N GLU A 42 29.95 -35.49 -25.72
CA GLU A 42 30.04 -35.25 -24.27
C GLU A 42 30.80 -33.95 -23.92
N VAL A 43 31.89 -33.65 -24.65
CA VAL A 43 32.62 -32.38 -24.47
C VAL A 43 31.82 -31.18 -25.01
N LYS A 44 31.09 -31.32 -26.13
CA LYS A 44 30.19 -30.25 -26.61
C LYS A 44 29.02 -30.00 -25.65
N ASP A 45 28.45 -31.05 -25.09
CA ASP A 45 27.31 -30.97 -24.15
C ASP A 45 27.74 -30.38 -22.80
N THR A 46 28.93 -30.73 -22.30
CA THR A 46 29.51 -30.08 -21.10
C THR A 46 29.91 -28.62 -21.38
N MET A 47 30.50 -28.29 -22.53
CA MET A 47 30.72 -26.88 -22.93
C MET A 47 29.40 -26.10 -23.03
N HIS A 48 28.34 -26.71 -23.56
CA HIS A 48 27.00 -26.09 -23.61
C HIS A 48 26.42 -25.91 -22.19
N ALA A 49 26.51 -26.92 -21.32
CA ALA A 49 26.10 -26.82 -19.93
C ALA A 49 26.84 -25.68 -19.20
N CYS A 50 28.16 -25.55 -19.38
CA CYS A 50 28.95 -24.44 -18.82
C CYS A 50 28.58 -23.06 -19.38
N ARG A 51 28.04 -22.97 -20.61
CA ARG A 51 27.56 -21.72 -21.22
C ARG A 51 26.14 -21.33 -20.79
N VAL A 52 25.31 -22.31 -20.41
CA VAL A 52 23.92 -22.11 -19.98
C VAL A 52 23.78 -22.09 -18.45
N ALA A 53 24.78 -22.59 -17.72
CA ALA A 53 24.88 -22.47 -16.27
C ALA A 53 24.78 -20.99 -15.85
N ALA A 54 23.99 -20.74 -14.80
CA ALA A 54 23.85 -19.40 -14.26
C ALA A 54 25.21 -18.90 -13.76
N VAL A 55 25.73 -17.84 -14.40
CA VAL A 55 26.97 -17.17 -13.98
C VAL A 55 26.76 -16.69 -12.54
N PRO A 56 27.58 -17.14 -11.56
CA PRO A 56 27.46 -16.65 -10.20
C PRO A 56 27.74 -15.15 -10.19
N GLN A 57 26.89 -14.37 -9.50
CA GLN A 57 27.14 -12.94 -9.36
C GLN A 57 28.49 -12.74 -8.67
N PRO A 58 29.37 -11.85 -9.20
CA PRO A 58 30.65 -11.57 -8.58
C PRO A 58 30.44 -11.02 -7.17
N THR A 59 31.36 -11.30 -6.24
CA THR A 59 31.33 -10.64 -4.94
C THR A 59 31.63 -9.16 -5.13
N GLN A 60 30.97 -8.29 -4.36
CA GLN A 60 31.21 -6.84 -4.40
C GLN A 60 32.69 -6.50 -4.16
N GLU A 61 33.38 -7.27 -3.31
CA GLU A 61 34.83 -7.18 -3.09
C GLU A 61 35.65 -7.43 -4.38
N LEU A 62 35.25 -8.40 -5.21
CA LEU A 62 35.91 -8.67 -6.49
C LEU A 62 35.71 -7.53 -7.49
N GLU A 63 34.48 -7.04 -7.65
CA GLU A 63 34.18 -5.89 -8.51
C GLU A 63 34.96 -4.65 -8.05
N ALA A 64 34.95 -4.39 -6.74
CA ALA A 64 35.67 -3.31 -6.11
C ALA A 64 37.20 -3.41 -6.36
N ARG A 65 37.78 -4.60 -6.22
CA ARG A 65 39.20 -4.87 -6.49
C ARG A 65 39.58 -4.77 -7.96
N ILE A 66 38.69 -5.15 -8.88
CA ILE A 66 38.86 -4.95 -10.32
C ILE A 66 38.88 -3.46 -10.62
N LEU A 67 37.86 -2.72 -10.18
CA LEU A 67 37.74 -1.27 -10.42
C LEU A 67 38.88 -0.46 -9.78
N LYS A 68 39.37 -0.85 -8.60
CA LYS A 68 40.56 -0.26 -7.97
C LYS A 68 41.85 -0.48 -8.78
N LYS A 69 41.92 -1.53 -9.62
CA LYS A 69 43.04 -1.80 -10.52
C LYS A 69 42.89 -1.20 -11.92
N THR A 70 41.68 -1.12 -12.46
CA THR A 70 41.41 -0.63 -13.83
C THR A 70 41.08 0.85 -13.90
N MET A 71 40.54 1.44 -12.82
CA MET A 71 40.08 2.83 -12.74
C MET A 71 40.49 3.46 -11.40
N PRO A 72 41.81 3.68 -11.15
CA PRO A 72 42.28 4.24 -9.88
C PRO A 72 41.73 5.65 -9.59
N GLU A 73 41.41 6.43 -10.63
CA GLU A 73 40.75 7.74 -10.52
C GLU A 73 39.33 7.67 -9.92
N ALA A 74 38.68 6.49 -9.97
CA ALA A 74 37.39 6.27 -9.33
C ALA A 74 37.49 5.93 -7.84
N ALA A 75 38.70 5.69 -7.31
CA ALA A 75 38.91 5.54 -5.87
C ALA A 75 38.64 6.86 -5.14
N MET A 76 38.48 6.79 -3.81
CA MET A 76 38.40 7.95 -2.93
C MET A 76 39.30 7.73 -1.70
N SER A 77 39.72 8.82 -1.08
CA SER A 77 40.47 8.83 0.17
C SER A 77 39.60 8.54 1.39
N CYS A 78 40.23 8.18 2.51
CA CYS A 78 39.52 8.02 3.78
C CYS A 78 38.95 9.36 4.29
N GLN A 79 39.59 10.49 3.93
CA GLN A 79 39.10 11.81 4.30
C GLN A 79 37.80 12.16 3.57
N GLU A 80 37.74 12.00 2.24
CA GLU A 80 36.50 12.18 1.46
C GLU A 80 35.37 11.25 1.95
N PHE A 81 35.72 10.06 2.46
CA PHE A 81 34.77 9.09 3.03
C PHE A 81 34.23 9.55 4.39
N GLU A 82 35.09 10.02 5.28
CA GLU A 82 34.74 10.57 6.60
C GLU A 82 33.95 11.89 6.46
N GLU A 83 34.31 12.77 5.51
CA GLU A 83 33.62 14.04 5.21
C GLU A 83 32.20 13.84 4.65
N SER A 84 31.92 12.71 4.00
CA SER A 84 30.60 12.40 3.39
C SER A 84 29.79 11.35 4.18
N LEU A 85 30.26 10.96 5.37
CA LEU A 85 29.61 9.98 6.23
C LEU A 85 28.23 10.45 6.73
N THR A 86 28.06 11.73 7.03
CA THR A 86 26.75 12.31 7.40
C THR A 86 25.78 12.27 6.22
N ASP A 87 26.21 12.71 5.04
CA ASP A 87 25.39 12.74 3.82
C ASP A 87 24.94 11.33 3.40
N TYR A 88 25.77 10.31 3.69
CA TYR A 88 25.39 8.90 3.54
C TYR A 88 24.29 8.50 4.54
N LEU A 89 24.47 8.79 5.83
CA LEU A 89 23.54 8.38 6.91
C LEU A 89 22.19 9.10 6.82
N ASP A 90 22.17 10.36 6.40
CA ASP A 90 20.96 11.16 6.18
C ASP A 90 20.29 10.84 4.83
N GLY A 91 20.95 10.06 3.95
CA GLY A 91 20.42 9.64 2.65
C GLY A 91 20.47 10.69 1.54
N PHE A 92 21.29 11.74 1.69
CA PHE A 92 21.46 12.80 0.70
C PHE A 92 22.61 12.55 -0.31
N LEU A 93 23.43 11.52 -0.10
CA LEU A 93 24.61 11.23 -0.90
C LEU A 93 24.26 10.95 -2.39
N PRO A 94 24.81 11.72 -3.36
CA PRO A 94 24.49 11.54 -4.77
C PRO A 94 24.88 10.16 -5.32
N ALA A 95 24.01 9.54 -6.13
CA ALA A 95 24.22 8.20 -6.72
C ALA A 95 25.61 7.91 -7.33
N PRO A 96 26.26 8.81 -8.13
CA PRO A 96 27.60 8.53 -8.65
C PRO A 96 28.70 8.56 -7.58
N PHE A 97 28.44 9.17 -6.42
CA PHE A 97 29.33 9.20 -5.27
C PHE A 97 29.06 8.00 -4.33
N TYR A 98 27.78 7.63 -4.15
CA TYR A 98 27.34 6.47 -3.36
C TYR A 98 28.11 5.19 -3.71
N HIS A 99 28.18 4.80 -4.99
CA HIS A 99 28.92 3.60 -5.43
C HIS A 99 30.46 3.71 -5.39
N ARG A 100 31.02 4.90 -5.09
CA ARG A 100 32.44 5.07 -4.72
C ARG A 100 32.61 4.90 -3.20
N TRP A 101 31.67 5.45 -2.43
CA TRP A 101 31.62 5.38 -0.97
C TRP A 101 31.46 3.95 -0.45
N GLU A 102 30.45 3.19 -0.94
CA GLU A 102 30.26 1.77 -0.62
C GLU A 102 31.53 0.96 -0.90
N ARG A 103 32.18 1.25 -2.03
CA ARG A 103 33.40 0.58 -2.49
C ARG A 103 34.62 0.90 -1.63
N HIS A 104 34.65 2.07 -1.00
CA HIS A 104 35.68 2.42 -0.02
C HIS A 104 35.44 1.67 1.29
N ALA A 105 34.22 1.66 1.81
CA ALA A 105 33.86 0.87 3.00
C ALA A 105 34.17 -0.63 2.81
N ALA A 106 33.85 -1.20 1.65
CA ALA A 106 34.09 -2.62 1.35
C ALA A 106 35.57 -2.99 1.09
N LEU A 107 36.50 -2.03 0.99
CA LEU A 107 37.92 -2.27 0.66
C LEU A 107 38.94 -1.63 1.63
N CYS A 108 38.50 -0.92 2.67
CA CYS A 108 39.38 -0.21 3.58
C CYS A 108 39.14 -0.65 5.02
N ASP A 109 40.11 -1.39 5.57
CA ASP A 109 40.05 -1.98 6.92
C ASP A 109 39.78 -0.96 8.03
N ARG A 110 40.18 0.32 7.83
CA ARG A 110 39.87 1.45 8.74
C ARG A 110 38.42 1.93 8.64
N CYS A 111 37.85 1.94 7.43
CA CYS A 111 36.59 2.62 7.13
C CYS A 111 35.39 1.67 7.08
N THR A 112 35.61 0.35 7.07
CA THR A 112 34.56 -0.67 6.93
C THR A 112 33.58 -0.71 8.11
N GLU A 113 34.07 -0.62 9.35
CA GLU A 113 33.21 -0.60 10.55
C GLU A 113 32.69 0.80 10.94
N LEU A 114 33.35 1.88 10.47
CA LEU A 114 33.09 3.24 10.94
C LEU A 114 31.60 3.68 10.80
N PRO A 115 30.87 3.40 9.70
CA PRO A 115 29.45 3.71 9.61
C PRO A 115 28.61 2.93 10.64
N GLY A 116 28.99 1.67 10.90
CA GLY A 116 28.39 0.85 11.95
C GLY A 116 28.66 1.39 13.34
N GLU A 117 29.87 1.86 13.64
CA GLU A 117 30.21 2.52 14.91
C GLU A 117 29.42 3.81 15.13
N VAL A 118 29.29 4.65 14.10
CA VAL A 118 28.49 5.87 14.17
C VAL A 118 27.00 5.56 14.37
N VAL A 119 26.42 4.61 13.64
CA VAL A 119 25.02 4.20 13.86
C VAL A 119 24.82 3.59 15.27
N ARG A 120 25.76 2.76 15.76
CA ARG A 120 25.72 2.18 17.11
C ARG A 120 25.77 3.26 18.20
N SER A 121 26.63 4.27 18.04
CA SER A 121 26.74 5.40 19.01
C SER A 121 25.54 6.36 18.95
N ILE A 122 25.01 6.67 17.77
CA ILE A 122 23.75 7.42 17.60
C ILE A 122 22.60 6.67 18.30
N GLY A 123 22.51 5.35 18.13
CA GLY A 123 21.54 4.50 18.83
C GLY A 123 21.67 4.59 20.35
N ALA A 124 22.89 4.55 20.89
CA ALA A 124 23.16 4.70 22.32
C ALA A 124 22.75 6.08 22.87
N CYS A 125 23.00 7.16 22.10
CA CYS A 125 22.51 8.50 22.43
C CYS A 125 20.98 8.55 22.44
N TYR A 126 20.31 7.94 21.46
CA TYR A 126 18.84 7.86 21.46
C TYR A 126 18.27 7.05 22.63
N THR A 127 18.92 5.96 23.07
CA THR A 127 18.47 5.26 24.30
C THR A 127 18.60 6.16 25.52
N TYR A 128 19.71 6.89 25.69
CA TYR A 128 19.90 7.80 26.82
C TYR A 128 18.96 9.02 26.80
N ILE A 129 18.53 9.48 25.61
CA ILE A 129 17.56 10.57 25.44
C ILE A 129 16.11 10.10 25.65
N ASN A 130 15.80 8.83 25.30
CA ASN A 130 14.47 8.25 25.41
C ASN A 130 14.21 7.52 26.74
N GLU A 131 15.25 7.23 27.54
CA GLU A 131 15.08 7.01 28.98
C GLU A 131 14.44 8.28 29.57
N GLU A 132 13.23 8.14 30.11
CA GLU A 132 12.36 9.28 30.47
C GLU A 132 12.99 10.20 31.54
N MET A 133 13.78 11.18 31.10
CA MET A 133 14.21 12.28 31.95
C MET A 133 12.97 12.95 32.54
N PRO A 134 12.87 13.09 33.87
CA PRO A 134 11.63 13.54 34.52
C PRO A 134 11.26 14.93 34.03
N VAL A 135 10.12 15.02 33.32
CA VAL A 135 9.62 16.25 32.71
C VAL A 135 9.60 17.36 33.76
N PRO A 136 10.29 18.50 33.55
CA PRO A 136 10.38 19.56 34.55
C PRO A 136 9.01 19.99 35.07
N ALA A 137 8.84 20.01 36.39
CA ALA A 137 7.54 20.33 37.00
C ALA A 137 7.02 21.69 36.51
N GLY A 138 5.80 21.71 35.98
CA GLY A 138 5.22 22.89 35.34
C GLY A 138 5.48 23.02 33.84
N LEU A 139 6.24 22.12 33.18
CA LEU A 139 6.47 22.21 31.73
C LEU A 139 5.17 22.03 30.93
N ASN A 140 4.38 21.03 31.29
CA ASN A 140 3.09 20.75 30.64
C ASN A 140 2.15 21.95 30.78
N GLU A 141 2.08 22.53 31.98
CA GLU A 141 1.30 23.73 32.29
C GLU A 141 1.79 24.95 31.51
N ARG A 142 3.11 25.12 31.31
CA ARG A 142 3.69 26.20 30.48
C ARG A 142 3.41 26.01 29.00
N ILE A 143 3.52 24.78 28.48
CA ILE A 143 3.15 24.44 27.10
C ILE A 143 1.67 24.71 26.89
N LEU A 144 0.80 24.23 27.78
CA LEU A 144 -0.64 24.48 27.74
C LEU A 144 -0.94 25.99 27.82
N GLN A 145 -0.28 26.77 28.69
CA GLN A 145 -0.45 28.22 28.72
C GLN A 145 0.00 28.91 27.41
N ALA A 146 1.10 28.45 26.79
CA ALA A 146 1.58 29.00 25.52
C ALA A 146 0.71 28.61 24.31
N THR A 147 0.12 27.42 24.31
CA THR A 147 -0.59 26.84 23.17
C THR A 147 -2.12 27.00 23.25
N ILE A 148 -2.72 27.08 24.44
CA ILE A 148 -4.19 27.25 24.61
C ILE A 148 -4.66 28.64 24.14
N GLY A 149 -3.81 29.68 24.21
CA GLY A 149 -4.27 31.00 23.77
C GLY A 149 -3.27 32.15 23.79
N THR A 150 -2.48 32.27 22.71
CA THR A 150 -2.24 33.59 22.09
C THR A 150 -3.43 34.07 21.25
N LEU A 151 -4.62 33.46 21.44
CA LEU A 151 -5.90 34.12 21.33
C LEU A 151 -5.95 35.29 22.33
N LYS A 152 -5.26 36.39 22.00
CA LYS A 152 -5.60 37.71 22.50
C LYS A 152 -7.07 37.93 22.15
N ALA A 153 -7.93 37.92 23.16
CA ALA A 153 -9.31 38.35 23.04
C ALA A 153 -9.30 39.89 22.86
N GLU A 154 -9.00 40.32 21.64
CA GLU A 154 -9.02 41.73 21.25
C GLU A 154 -10.48 42.23 21.26
N GLU A 155 -10.82 42.88 22.36
CA GLU A 155 -11.90 43.85 22.53
C GLU A 155 -13.33 43.52 22.04
N VAL A 156 -13.74 42.25 22.02
CA VAL A 156 -15.19 41.94 22.00
C VAL A 156 -15.72 41.79 23.42
N ARG A 157 -16.12 42.94 23.99
CA ARG A 157 -16.96 43.03 25.20
C ARG A 157 -18.30 42.32 24.94
N ALA A 158 -18.35 41.01 25.20
CA ALA A 158 -19.48 40.16 24.84
C ALA A 158 -20.83 40.78 25.26
N PRO A 159 -21.78 40.98 24.32
CA PRO A 159 -23.06 41.63 24.62
C PRO A 159 -23.83 40.83 25.65
N TRP A 160 -24.65 41.50 26.47
CA TRP A 160 -25.22 40.89 27.68
C TRP A 160 -26.10 39.65 27.39
N SER A 161 -26.63 39.56 26.16
CA SER A 161 -27.40 38.43 25.63
C SER A 161 -26.61 37.13 25.61
N ALA A 162 -25.29 37.18 25.36
CA ALA A 162 -24.44 35.99 25.39
C ALA A 162 -24.34 35.39 26.81
N ARG A 163 -24.27 36.25 27.84
CA ARG A 163 -24.25 35.82 29.25
C ARG A 163 -25.61 35.29 29.72
N LEU A 164 -26.70 35.89 29.25
CA LEU A 164 -28.05 35.46 29.59
C LEU A 164 -28.40 34.13 28.88
N ALA A 165 -27.93 33.94 27.65
CA ALA A 165 -28.07 32.69 26.91
C ALA A 165 -27.26 31.52 27.51
N SER A 166 -26.03 31.75 27.98
CA SER A 166 -25.26 30.69 28.66
C SER A 166 -25.89 30.28 29.99
N GLN A 167 -26.48 31.24 30.73
CA GLN A 167 -27.13 30.97 32.01
C GLN A 167 -28.48 30.24 31.85
N LEU A 168 -29.22 30.48 30.77
CA LEU A 168 -30.36 29.65 30.36
C LEU A 168 -29.96 28.22 29.96
N ARG A 169 -28.80 28.05 29.30
CA ARG A 169 -28.35 26.74 28.81
C ARG A 169 -28.07 25.77 29.97
N ILE A 170 -27.37 26.25 31.01
CA ILE A 170 -27.12 25.51 32.26
C ILE A 170 -28.43 25.06 32.94
N TRP A 171 -29.53 25.77 32.74
CA TRP A 171 -30.85 25.42 33.29
C TRP A 171 -31.63 24.40 32.42
N LEU A 172 -31.29 24.25 31.14
CA LEU A 172 -31.90 23.28 30.22
C LEU A 172 -31.07 21.99 30.06
N ASP A 173 -29.75 22.04 30.25
CA ASP A 173 -28.86 20.87 30.13
C ASP A 173 -29.28 19.63 30.97
N PRO A 174 -29.85 19.71 32.20
CA PRO A 174 -30.33 18.51 32.91
C PRO A 174 -31.50 17.78 32.22
N ILE A 175 -32.16 18.39 31.23
CA ILE A 175 -33.25 17.77 30.46
C ILE A 175 -32.71 17.01 29.23
N VAL A 176 -31.55 17.39 28.70
CA VAL A 176 -30.99 16.85 27.45
C VAL A 176 -30.08 15.62 27.70
N SER A 177 -30.56 14.69 28.54
CA SER A 177 -29.94 13.37 28.63
C SER A 177 -30.51 12.42 27.56
N PRO A 178 -29.69 11.57 26.91
CA PRO A 178 -30.15 10.74 25.79
C PRO A 178 -31.20 9.68 26.20
N GLN A 179 -31.35 9.38 27.50
CA GLN A 179 -32.36 8.46 28.01
C GLN A 179 -33.77 9.08 28.12
N LEU A 180 -33.89 10.41 28.22
CA LEU A 180 -35.19 11.08 28.25
C LEU A 180 -35.80 11.28 26.85
N ALA A 181 -34.96 11.29 25.80
CA ALA A 181 -35.41 11.46 24.43
C ALA A 181 -36.36 10.35 23.94
N THR A 182 -36.15 9.10 24.36
CA THR A 182 -37.03 7.96 24.02
C THR A 182 -38.38 8.05 24.74
N VAL A 183 -38.39 8.49 25.99
CA VAL A 183 -39.63 8.71 26.75
C VAL A 183 -40.42 9.88 26.16
N ALA A 184 -39.77 11.00 25.86
CA ALA A 184 -40.42 12.18 25.28
C ALA A 184 -41.01 11.90 23.87
N THR A 185 -40.30 11.14 23.02
CA THR A 185 -40.82 10.75 21.70
C THR A 185 -41.99 9.76 21.81
N MET A 186 -41.93 8.78 22.71
CA MET A 186 -43.06 7.88 22.97
C MET A 186 -44.29 8.63 23.50
N LEU A 187 -44.10 9.62 24.39
CA LEU A 187 -45.18 10.42 24.95
C LEU A 187 -45.80 11.35 23.88
N LEU A 188 -44.98 11.99 23.03
CA LEU A 188 -45.46 12.77 21.89
C LEU A 188 -46.22 11.91 20.86
N VAL A 189 -45.72 10.70 20.56
CA VAL A 189 -46.43 9.75 19.68
C VAL A 189 -47.75 9.31 20.30
N ALA A 190 -47.79 9.00 21.60
CA ALA A 190 -49.03 8.63 22.28
C ALA A 190 -50.07 9.77 22.25
N VAL A 191 -49.66 11.01 22.53
CA VAL A 191 -50.53 12.20 22.44
C VAL A 191 -51.01 12.43 21.01
N PHE A 192 -50.12 12.33 20.02
CA PHE A 192 -50.45 12.51 18.61
C PHE A 192 -51.40 11.41 18.09
N VAL A 193 -51.23 10.17 18.53
CA VAL A 193 -52.18 9.08 18.23
C VAL A 193 -53.52 9.37 18.87
N LEU A 194 -53.58 9.71 20.17
CA LEU A 194 -54.85 10.02 20.86
C LEU A 194 -55.60 11.18 20.18
N THR A 195 -54.94 12.28 19.82
CA THR A 195 -55.61 13.43 19.19
C THR A 195 -56.11 13.12 17.79
N ASN A 196 -55.36 12.36 16.98
CA ASN A 196 -55.78 11.99 15.63
C ASN A 196 -56.83 10.86 15.60
N THR A 197 -56.79 9.88 16.51
CA THR A 197 -57.75 8.74 16.48
C THR A 197 -59.11 9.05 17.11
N VAL A 198 -59.24 10.14 17.88
CA VAL A 198 -60.50 10.52 18.54
C VAL A 198 -61.32 11.54 17.72
N SER A 199 -60.71 12.22 16.76
CA SER A 199 -61.27 13.40 16.08
C SER A 199 -62.31 13.12 14.97
N ALA A 200 -62.92 11.94 14.92
CA ALA A 200 -63.88 11.56 13.87
C ALA A 200 -65.37 11.67 14.28
N ASP A 201 -65.72 11.52 15.57
CA ASP A 201 -67.14 11.53 16.03
C ASP A 201 -67.34 12.06 17.47
N GLY A 202 -66.29 12.62 18.10
CA GLY A 202 -66.38 13.49 19.29
C GLY A 202 -66.96 12.93 20.61
N SER A 203 -67.51 11.71 20.63
CA SER A 203 -68.31 11.19 21.73
C SER A 203 -67.68 9.99 22.45
N ILE A 204 -67.56 10.09 23.78
CA ILE A 204 -67.06 9.04 24.67
C ILE A 204 -67.94 7.76 24.58
N SER A 205 -69.24 7.89 24.27
CA SER A 205 -70.13 6.73 24.09
C SER A 205 -69.83 5.93 22.81
N GLY A 206 -69.22 6.57 21.80
CA GLY A 206 -68.75 5.89 20.59
C GLY A 206 -67.61 4.92 20.90
N VAL A 207 -66.64 5.35 21.73
CA VAL A 207 -65.50 4.53 22.16
C VAL A 207 -65.97 3.28 22.91
N TYR A 208 -66.93 3.41 23.84
CA TYR A 208 -67.51 2.27 24.57
C TYR A 208 -68.29 1.30 23.68
N ARG A 209 -68.96 1.78 22.62
CA ARG A 209 -69.64 0.90 21.64
C ARG A 209 -68.66 0.22 20.69
N ALA A 210 -67.58 0.91 20.31
CA ALA A 210 -66.50 0.34 19.51
C ALA A 210 -65.73 -0.76 20.28
N SER A 211 -65.38 -0.52 21.55
CA SER A 211 -64.69 -1.52 22.38
C SER A 211 -65.56 -2.74 22.68
N LEU A 212 -66.87 -2.56 22.93
CA LEU A 212 -67.82 -3.68 23.04
C LEU A 212 -67.89 -4.50 21.76
N ARG A 213 -67.97 -3.87 20.57
CA ARG A 213 -67.95 -4.59 19.29
C ARG A 213 -66.64 -5.33 19.02
N LEU A 214 -65.49 -4.76 19.39
CA LEU A 214 -64.19 -5.44 19.28
C LEU A 214 -64.08 -6.63 20.24
N ALA A 215 -64.62 -6.51 21.46
CA ALA A 215 -64.69 -7.62 22.42
C ALA A 215 -65.62 -8.73 21.92
N GLU A 216 -66.78 -8.38 21.37
CA GLU A 216 -67.76 -9.31 20.80
C GLU A 216 -67.20 -10.05 19.56
N GLN A 217 -66.46 -9.36 18.69
CA GLN A 217 -65.73 -9.99 17.58
C GLN A 217 -64.57 -10.87 18.06
N SER A 218 -63.89 -10.49 19.15
CA SER A 218 -62.81 -11.28 19.74
C SER A 218 -63.32 -12.56 20.42
N TYR A 219 -64.53 -12.53 21.00
CA TYR A 219 -65.18 -13.71 21.57
C TYR A 219 -65.80 -14.63 20.51
N SER A 220 -66.44 -14.07 19.48
CA SER A 220 -67.07 -14.85 18.40
C SER A 220 -66.07 -15.43 17.39
N GLY A 221 -64.84 -14.90 17.31
CA GLY A 221 -63.73 -15.49 16.56
C GLY A 221 -63.03 -16.68 17.24
N GLY A 222 -63.56 -17.16 18.37
CA GLY A 222 -62.91 -18.14 19.27
C GLY A 222 -62.82 -19.60 18.79
N SER A 223 -63.20 -19.92 17.55
CA SER A 223 -63.16 -21.28 17.00
C SER A 223 -62.53 -21.33 15.61
N GLU A 224 -61.39 -22.01 15.50
CA GLU A 224 -60.65 -22.42 14.28
C GLU A 224 -60.26 -21.33 13.26
N GLY A 225 -58.95 -21.02 13.18
CA GLY A 225 -58.32 -20.47 11.95
C GLY A 225 -57.61 -19.10 12.04
N GLY A 226 -57.66 -18.42 13.19
CA GLY A 226 -57.41 -16.96 13.34
C GLY A 226 -56.05 -16.35 12.94
N ILE A 227 -55.07 -17.09 12.41
CA ILE A 227 -53.75 -16.53 12.04
C ILE A 227 -53.66 -16.08 10.56
N LYS A 228 -54.46 -16.67 9.65
CA LYS A 228 -54.40 -16.32 8.20
C LYS A 228 -55.17 -15.05 7.80
N GLY A 229 -55.91 -14.42 8.71
CA GLY A 229 -56.66 -13.19 8.43
C GLY A 229 -55.80 -11.91 8.47
N PHE A 230 -54.97 -11.77 9.51
CA PHE A 230 -54.25 -10.51 9.80
C PHE A 230 -53.25 -10.09 8.70
N THR A 231 -52.58 -11.04 8.04
CA THR A 231 -51.60 -10.74 6.98
C THR A 231 -52.25 -10.21 5.69
N ASN A 232 -53.50 -10.59 5.40
CA ASN A 232 -54.22 -10.13 4.22
C ASN A 232 -54.81 -8.72 4.42
N GLY A 233 -55.28 -8.40 5.63
CA GLY A 233 -55.80 -7.06 5.94
C GLY A 233 -54.72 -5.97 5.80
N LEU A 234 -53.50 -6.22 6.30
CA LEU A 234 -52.42 -5.24 6.24
C LEU A 234 -51.95 -4.97 4.79
N LYS A 235 -51.99 -5.98 3.92
CA LYS A 235 -51.55 -5.87 2.52
C LYS A 235 -52.51 -5.05 1.65
N GLY A 236 -53.76 -4.87 2.08
CA GLY A 236 -54.75 -4.03 1.39
C GLY A 236 -54.62 -2.52 1.64
N LEU A 237 -53.85 -2.10 2.66
CA LEU A 237 -53.78 -0.70 3.10
C LEU A 237 -52.54 0.06 2.60
N VAL A 238 -51.63 -0.60 1.88
CA VAL A 238 -50.36 -0.01 1.39
C VAL A 238 -50.16 -0.28 -0.11
N GLY A 239 -51.26 -0.33 -0.89
CA GLY A 239 -51.25 -0.71 -2.30
C GLY A 239 -52.26 0.05 -3.17
N GLY A 240 -51.98 1.31 -3.49
CA GLY A 240 -52.75 2.12 -4.44
C GLY A 240 -52.07 2.21 -5.82
N GLN A 241 -52.86 2.29 -6.89
CA GLN A 241 -52.41 2.38 -8.29
C GLN A 241 -51.59 3.67 -8.55
N GLY A 242 -50.64 3.76 -9.50
CA GLY A 242 -50.13 2.79 -10.47
C GLY A 242 -50.26 3.27 -11.92
N GLN A 243 -49.15 3.43 -12.68
CA GLN A 243 -49.18 3.61 -14.14
C GLN A 243 -47.82 3.43 -14.87
N ASN A 244 -47.79 2.44 -15.77
CA ASN A 244 -47.20 2.40 -17.13
C ASN A 244 -45.92 3.22 -17.49
N PRO A 245 -44.79 2.58 -17.85
CA PRO A 245 -43.63 3.23 -18.48
C PRO A 245 -43.73 3.31 -20.02
N LYS A 246 -43.12 4.33 -20.63
CA LYS A 246 -42.83 4.41 -22.08
C LYS A 246 -41.33 4.58 -22.30
N ASN A 247 -40.83 4.05 -23.42
CA ASN A 247 -39.45 4.27 -23.89
C ASN A 247 -39.16 5.77 -24.08
N HIS A 248 -37.91 6.17 -23.80
CA HIS A 248 -37.10 6.82 -24.83
C HIS A 248 -35.61 6.50 -24.69
N SER A 249 -34.89 6.78 -25.76
CA SER A 249 -33.52 6.37 -26.12
C SER A 249 -32.38 7.03 -25.33
N ASP A 250 -31.24 6.36 -25.35
CA ASP A 250 -29.95 6.73 -24.78
C ASP A 250 -29.36 8.05 -25.34
N GLN A 251 -28.55 8.74 -24.54
CA GLN A 251 -27.42 9.51 -25.05
C GLN A 251 -26.24 9.57 -24.05
N GLU A 252 -25.04 9.71 -24.61
CA GLU A 252 -23.67 9.62 -24.06
C GLU A 252 -23.38 10.22 -22.66
N GLN A 253 -22.51 9.53 -21.89
CA GLN A 253 -21.11 9.98 -21.66
C GLN A 253 -20.20 8.90 -21.01
N LYS A 254 -18.87 9.11 -21.14
CA LYS A 254 -17.70 8.28 -20.71
C LYS A 254 -16.65 9.22 -20.06
N PRO A 255 -15.48 8.78 -19.50
CA PRO A 255 -14.95 7.42 -19.28
C PRO A 255 -15.07 7.04 -17.78
N ALA A 256 -14.21 6.33 -17.02
CA ALA A 256 -12.90 5.65 -17.17
C ALA A 256 -12.80 4.54 -16.06
N GLU A 257 -11.76 3.73 -15.85
CA GLU A 257 -10.45 3.48 -16.50
C GLU A 257 -10.05 2.00 -16.22
N GLN A 258 -9.14 1.40 -17.01
CA GLN A 258 -8.66 0.02 -16.78
C GLN A 258 -7.15 -0.17 -17.05
N LYS A 259 -6.63 -1.29 -16.54
CA LYS A 259 -5.21 -1.67 -16.42
C LYS A 259 -4.40 -1.71 -17.76
N PRO A 260 -3.05 -1.75 -17.69
CA PRO A 260 -2.16 -1.24 -18.74
C PRO A 260 -1.64 -2.29 -19.72
N GLN A 261 -0.93 -1.83 -20.75
CA GLN A 261 0.06 -2.66 -21.45
C GLN A 261 1.31 -1.88 -21.88
N SER A 262 2.42 -2.62 -21.96
CA SER A 262 3.77 -2.17 -22.30
C SER A 262 3.96 -1.78 -23.78
N LYS A 263 4.96 -0.94 -24.06
CA LYS A 263 5.60 -0.86 -25.39
C LYS A 263 7.12 -0.84 -25.25
N GLN A 264 7.81 -1.58 -26.11
CA GLN A 264 9.26 -1.54 -26.30
C GLN A 264 9.64 -0.48 -27.34
N GLU A 265 10.88 0.03 -27.30
CA GLU A 265 11.48 0.71 -28.44
C GLU A 265 13.02 0.58 -28.40
N ALA A 266 13.68 0.41 -29.56
CA ALA A 266 15.11 0.12 -29.62
C ALA A 266 15.79 0.46 -30.98
N ALA A 267 17.03 0.96 -30.86
CA ALA A 267 18.15 0.92 -31.83
C ALA A 267 18.18 1.81 -33.11
N GLY A 268 19.41 2.26 -33.45
CA GLY A 268 19.79 2.95 -34.71
C GLY A 268 19.91 4.48 -34.59
N ASN A 269 21.06 5.16 -34.37
CA ASN A 269 22.51 4.99 -34.68
C ASN A 269 22.96 5.43 -36.10
N GLY A 270 23.92 6.39 -36.19
CA GLY A 270 24.60 6.77 -37.44
C GLY A 270 25.32 8.15 -37.42
N ASN A 271 26.57 8.20 -37.90
CA ASN A 271 27.41 9.41 -38.11
C ASN A 271 26.84 10.38 -39.17
N GLY A 272 27.24 11.65 -39.31
CA GLY A 272 28.30 12.45 -38.65
C GLY A 272 29.44 12.86 -39.59
N GLU A 273 29.83 14.15 -39.65
CA GLU A 273 31.03 14.61 -40.39
C GLU A 273 31.68 15.89 -39.82
N LYS A 274 32.98 16.10 -40.12
CA LYS A 274 33.80 17.27 -39.76
C LYS A 274 34.32 17.99 -41.01
N LYS A 275 34.10 19.31 -41.09
CA LYS A 275 34.84 20.32 -41.89
C LYS A 275 34.51 21.71 -41.29
N ARG A 276 35.39 22.71 -41.33
CA ARG A 276 36.75 22.78 -41.93
C ARG A 276 37.67 23.61 -41.05
#